data_AF-A0A0C2FT08-F1
#
_entry.id   AF-A0A0C2FT08-F1
#
_cell.length_a   1.000
_cell.length_b   1.000
_cell.length_c   1.000
_cell.angle_alpha   90.00
_cell.angle_beta   90.00
_cell.angle_gamma   90.00
#
_symmetry.space_group_name_H-M   'P 1'
#
loop_
_entity.id
_entity.type
_entity.pdbx_description
1 polymer ?
#
loop_
_entity_poly.entity_id
_entity_poly.type
_entity_poly.pdbx_seq_one_letter_code
_entity_poly.pdbx_strand_id
1 'polypeptide(L)' 'MSDLWQEICERRPDINTLPIVVVGNKCDLPSKKIFEATAKAFTSRLSADVRYLEVSAKCNLR' A
#
# COMPACT_ATOMS: atom_id res chain seq x y z
N MET A 1 11.18 8.34 -1.72
CA MET A 1 9.81 8.04 -1.24
C MET A 1 8.91 8.05 -2.47
N SER A 2 7.77 7.35 -2.53
CA SER A 2 6.93 7.39 -3.75
C SER A 2 6.39 8.81 -3.97
N ASP A 3 6.48 9.31 -5.20
CA ASP A 3 6.01 10.66 -5.58
C ASP A 3 4.54 10.88 -5.22
N LEU A 4 3.70 9.86 -5.43
CA LEU A 4 2.28 9.90 -5.08
C LEU A 4 2.03 9.98 -3.57
N TRP A 5 2.86 9.32 -2.75
CA TRP A 5 2.70 9.41 -1.30
C TRP A 5 3.04 10.80 -0.79
N GLN A 6 4.08 11.43 -1.35
CA GLN A 6 4.44 12.81 -1.03
C GLN A 6 3.31 13.78 -1.38
N GLU A 7 2.72 13.66 -2.57
CA GLU A 7 1.58 14.48 -2.98
C GLU A 7 0.37 14.33 -2.03
N ILE A 8 0.07 13.11 -1.56
CA ILE A 8 -1.01 12.90 -0.59
C ILE A 8 -0.69 13.56 0.74
N CYS A 9 0.54 13.42 1.26
CA CYS A 9 0.96 14.05 2.51
C CYS A 9 0.87 15.59 2.44
N GLU A 10 1.23 16.20 1.31
CA GLU A 10 1.12 17.65 1.11
C GLU A 10 -0.34 18.13 1.14
N ARG A 11 -1.27 17.33 0.60
CA ARG A 11 -2.70 17.65 0.56
C ARG A 11 -3.44 17.29 1.85
N ARG A 12 -2.90 16.36 2.64
CA ARG A 12 -3.51 15.82 3.88
C ARG A 12 -2.55 15.96 5.04
N PRO A 13 -2.49 17.14 5.69
CA PRO A 13 -1.65 17.33 6.87
C PRO A 13 -2.11 16.46 8.06
N ASP A 14 -3.36 15.99 8.05
CA ASP A 14 -3.95 15.08 9.03
C ASP A 14 -3.69 13.59 8.73
N ILE A 15 -2.87 13.25 7.72
CA ILE A 15 -2.68 11.86 7.26
C ILE A 15 -2.25 10.88 8.37
N ASN A 16 -1.52 11.36 9.38
CA ASN A 16 -1.04 10.53 10.49
C ASN A 16 -2.15 10.13 11.48
N THR A 17 -3.31 10.78 11.42
CA THR A 17 -4.47 10.45 12.28
C THR A 17 -5.48 9.55 11.57
N LEU A 18 -5.29 9.27 10.28
CA LEU A 18 -6.21 8.50 9.46
C LEU A 18 -5.72 7.06 9.31
N PRO A 19 -6.62 6.08 9.38
CA PRO A 19 -6.29 4.71 8.99
C PRO A 19 -6.12 4.65 7.46
N ILE A 20 -4.99 4.11 7.01
CA ILE A 20 -4.65 4.03 5.58
C ILE A 20 -4.41 2.58 5.19
N VAL A 21 -4.91 2.21 4.02
CA VAL A 21 -4.73 0.87 3.46
C VAL A 21 -4.04 0.99 2.11
N VAL A 22 -2.87 0.39 1.99
CA VAL A 22 -2.16 0.21 0.72
C VAL A 22 -2.53 -1.16 0.16
N VAL A 23 -2.95 -1.18 -1.10
CA VAL A 23 -3.49 -2.39 -1.74
C VAL A 23 -2.59 -2.82 -2.90
N GLY A 24 -1.96 -3.98 -2.76
CA GLY A 24 -1.25 -4.68 -3.83
C GLY A 24 -2.23 -5.46 -4.70
N ASN A 25 -2.74 -4.83 -5.76
CA ASN A 25 -3.67 -5.50 -6.69
C ASN A 25 -2.93 -6.43 -7.67
N LYS A 26 -3.67 -7.38 -8.25
CA LYS A 26 -3.21 -8.40 -9.22
C LYS A 26 -2.35 -9.50 -8.58
N CYS A 27 -2.63 -9.87 -7.33
CA CYS A 27 -1.92 -10.96 -6.66
C CYS A 27 -2.11 -12.34 -7.33
N ASP A 28 -3.07 -12.46 -8.26
CA ASP A 28 -3.28 -13.62 -9.12
C ASP A 28 -2.17 -13.83 -10.18
N LEU A 29 -1.27 -12.86 -10.37
CA LEU A 29 -0.15 -12.95 -11.32
C LEU A 29 1.18 -13.27 -10.60
N PRO A 30 1.56 -14.55 -10.44
CA PRO A 30 2.75 -14.93 -9.69
C PRO A 30 4.06 -14.42 -10.32
N SER A 31 4.10 -14.23 -11.63
CA SER A 31 5.28 -13.73 -12.36
C SER A 31 5.66 -12.29 -12.03
N LYS A 32 4.76 -11.52 -11.41
CA LYS A 32 4.97 -10.12 -11.01
C LYS A 32 4.79 -9.90 -9.52
N LYS A 33 4.85 -10.98 -8.73
CA LYS A 33 4.60 -10.90 -7.29
C LYS A 33 5.70 -10.11 -6.60
N ILE A 34 5.30 -9.07 -5.88
CA ILE A 34 6.16 -8.43 -4.89
C ILE A 34 6.05 -9.28 -3.62
N PHE A 35 7.18 -9.65 -3.02
CA PHE A 35 7.15 -10.41 -1.77
C PHE A 35 6.55 -9.55 -0.66
N GLU A 36 5.68 -10.16 0.15
CA GLU A 36 4.96 -9.48 1.23
C GLU A 36 5.90 -8.74 2.19
N ALA A 37 7.07 -9.32 2.48
CA ALA A 37 8.09 -8.69 3.32
C ALA A 37 8.61 -7.37 2.72
N THR A 38 8.79 -7.31 1.39
CA THR A 38 9.21 -6.10 0.68
C THR A 38 8.11 -5.05 0.71
N ALA A 39 6.85 -5.44 0.50
CA ALA A 39 5.71 -4.54 0.57
C ALA A 39 5.53 -3.98 1.98
N LYS A 40 5.62 -4.82 3.01
CA LYS A 40 5.58 -4.41 4.43
C LYS A 40 6.72 -3.47 4.80
N ALA A 41 7.93 -3.76 4.32
CA ALA A 41 9.09 -2.87 4.54
C ALA A 41 8.97 -1.52 3.81
N PHE A 42 8.23 -1.47 2.69
CA PHE A 42 7.89 -0.23 2.04
C PHE A 42 6.83 0.55 2.84
N THR A 43 5.74 -0.11 3.24
CA THR A 43 4.65 0.55 3.96
C THR A 43 5.05 1.00 5.36
N SER A 44 5.98 0.31 6.03
CA SER A 44 6.50 0.71 7.34
C SER A 44 7.30 2.01 7.31
N ARG A 45 7.78 2.44 6.14
CA ARG A 45 8.47 3.73 5.96
C ARG A 45 7.51 4.89 5.75
N LEU A 46 6.22 4.61 5.55
CA LEU A 46 5.18 5.63 5.42
C LEU A 46 4.79 6.07 6.83
N SER A 47 4.83 7.38 7.09
CA SER A 47 4.69 7.95 8.44
C SER A 47 3.24 7.93 8.98
N ALA A 48 2.46 6.89 8.76
CA ALA A 48 1.05 6.79 9.17
C ALA A 48 0.67 5.37 9.64
N ASP A 49 -0.53 5.19 10.22
CA ASP A 49 -1.12 3.87 10.48
C ASP A 49 -1.51 3.20 9.15
N VAL A 50 -0.52 2.61 8.49
CA VAL A 50 -0.67 1.97 7.19
C VAL A 50 -0.77 0.46 7.33
N ARG A 51 -1.85 -0.11 6.80
CA ARG A 51 -2.03 -1.55 6.62
C ARG A 51 -1.82 -1.92 5.15
N TYR A 52 -1.23 -3.09 4.90
CA TYR A 52 -1.04 -3.61 3.55
C TYR A 52 -1.93 -4.83 3.30
N LEU A 53 -2.57 -4.89 2.13
CA LEU A 53 -3.39 -6.02 1.69
C LEU A 53 -3.05 -6.40 0.25
N GLU A 54 -2.97 -7.71 -0.04
CA GLU A 54 -2.86 -8.23 -1.40
C GLU A 54 -4.25 -8.64 -1.91
N VAL A 55 -4.64 -8.15 -3.08
CA VAL A 55 -5.96 -8.44 -3.63
C VAL A 55 -5.88 -8.79 -5.11
N SER A 56 -6.89 -9.48 -5.61
CA SER A 56 -7.14 -9.58 -7.05
C SER A 56 -8.55 -9.14 -7.35
N ALA A 57 -8.69 -7.95 -7.96
CA ALA A 57 -9.97 -7.48 -8.45
C ALA A 57 -10.56 -8.41 -9.53
N LYS A 58 -9.72 -9.14 -10.28
CA LYS A 58 -10.13 -10.07 -11.33
C LYS A 58 -10.73 -11.36 -10.75
N CYS A 59 -10.10 -11.90 -9.72
CA CYS A 59 -10.49 -13.16 -9.10
C CYS A 59 -11.38 -12.98 -7.87
N ASN A 60 -11.72 -11.74 -7.52
CA ASN A 60 -12.41 -11.37 -6.28
C ASN A 60 -11.72 -11.95 -5.02
N LEU A 61 -10.39 -11.88 -4.98
CA LEU A 61 -9.56 -12.31 -3.84
C LEU A 61 -9.21 -11.12 -2.95
N ARG A 62 -9.29 -11.31 -1.63
CA ARG A 62 -8.96 -10.34 -0.58
C ARG A 62 -8.15 -10.97 0.54
#